data_AF-A0A926VY73-F1
#
_entry.id   AF-A0A926VY73-F1
#
_cell.length_a   1.000
_cell.length_b   1.000
_cell.length_c   1.000
_cell.angle_alpha   90.00
_cell.angle_beta   90.00
_cell.angle_gamma   90.00
#
_symmetry.space_group_name_H-M   'P 1'
#
loop_
_entity.id
_entity.type
_entity.pdbx_description
1 polymer ?
#
loop_
_entity_poly.entity_id
_entity_poly.type
_entity_poly.pdbx_seq_one_letter_code
_entity_poly.pdbx_strand_id
1 'polypeptide(L)'
;MTNEQAFEQPISEPTASESFEVEQLDNKDALFPIVGIAASAGGLEAFTQLLRHLATDTGMAFVLIQHLDPNHKSLLSEILARKTQMP
;
A
#
# COMPACT_ATOMS: atom_id res chain seq x y z
N MET A 1 35.08 8.55 -44.81
CA MET A 1 33.66 8.63 -45.23
C MET A 1 33.08 7.27 -44.86
N THR A 2 32.29 7.08 -43.81
CA THR A 2 31.21 7.89 -43.26
C THR A 2 30.91 7.48 -41.81
N ASN A 3 30.83 8.49 -40.94
CA ASN A 3 30.10 8.66 -39.68
C ASN A 3 29.85 7.48 -38.71
N GLU A 4 30.57 7.52 -37.59
CA GLU A 4 29.99 7.31 -36.27
C GLU A 4 28.92 8.40 -36.02
N GLN A 5 27.66 7.99 -35.89
CA GLN A 5 26.65 8.81 -35.24
C GLN A 5 26.31 8.14 -33.91
N ALA A 6 26.85 8.69 -32.83
CA ALA A 6 26.37 8.47 -31.50
C ALA A 6 24.89 8.90 -31.46
N PHE A 7 24.00 7.93 -31.27
CA PHE A 7 22.59 8.16 -31.04
C PHE A 7 22.42 8.55 -29.57
N GLU A 8 22.73 9.81 -29.26
CA GLU A 8 22.33 10.46 -28.01
C GLU A 8 20.79 10.47 -27.99
N GLN A 9 20.19 9.46 -27.36
CA GLN A 9 18.78 9.52 -26.99
C GLN A 9 18.65 10.50 -25.83
N PRO A 10 17.82 11.55 -25.95
CA PRO A 10 17.58 12.44 -24.83
C PRO A 10 16.94 11.62 -23.71
N ILE A 11 17.60 11.58 -22.56
CA ILE A 11 16.99 11.15 -21.30
C ILE A 11 15.74 12.02 -21.08
N SER A 12 14.57 11.46 -21.35
CA SER A 12 13.30 12.09 -21.02
C SER A 12 13.23 12.24 -19.51
N GLU A 13 13.22 13.47 -19.03
CA GLU A 13 12.88 13.79 -17.65
C GLU A 13 11.58 13.06 -17.27
N PRO A 14 11.45 12.48 -16.07
CA PRO A 14 10.19 11.92 -15.64
C PRO A 14 9.21 13.08 -15.46
N THR A 15 8.34 13.28 -16.46
CA THR A 15 7.28 14.27 -16.38
C THR A 15 6.28 13.83 -15.33
N ALA A 16 6.07 14.69 -14.33
CA ALA A 16 5.20 14.52 -13.18
C ALA A 16 3.69 14.53 -13.53
N SER A 17 3.31 13.76 -14.55
CA SER A 17 1.96 13.64 -15.10
C SER A 17 1.69 12.23 -15.62
N GLU A 18 2.26 11.20 -15.00
CA GLU A 18 1.71 9.85 -15.14
C GLU A 18 0.46 9.77 -14.27
N SER A 19 -0.67 10.24 -14.82
CA SER A 19 -1.97 9.77 -14.36
C SER A 19 -1.99 8.27 -14.56
N PHE A 20 -2.00 7.52 -13.45
CA PHE A 20 -2.29 6.10 -13.49
C PHE A 20 -3.71 5.93 -14.04
N GLU A 21 -3.83 5.74 -15.35
CA GLU A 21 -5.04 5.22 -15.96
C GLU A 21 -5.20 3.80 -15.44
N VAL A 22 -6.02 3.66 -14.40
CA VAL A 22 -6.47 2.35 -13.95
C VAL A 22 -7.36 1.83 -15.06
N GLU A 23 -6.80 1.03 -15.99
CA GLU A 23 -7.61 0.25 -16.91
C GLU A 23 -8.59 -0.57 -16.06
N GLN A 24 -9.87 -0.22 -16.15
CA GLN A 24 -10.94 -1.01 -15.56
C GLN A 24 -10.98 -2.33 -16.32
N LEU A 25 -10.22 -3.30 -15.82
CA LEU A 25 -10.37 -4.70 -16.17
C LEU A 25 -11.79 -5.11 -15.74
N ASP A 26 -12.75 -5.05 -16.67
CA ASP A 26 -14.07 -5.70 -16.58
C ASP A 26 -13.90 -7.22 -16.71
N ASN A 27 -12.95 -7.76 -15.93
CA ASN A 27 -12.78 -9.17 -15.77
C ASN A 27 -13.61 -9.57 -14.54
N LYS A 28 -14.66 -10.35 -14.76
CA LYS A 28 -15.47 -10.97 -13.70
C LYS A 28 -14.68 -11.98 -12.84
N ASP A 29 -13.37 -12.10 -13.06
CA ASP A 29 -12.45 -12.61 -12.06
C ASP A 29 -12.36 -11.58 -10.93
N ALA A 30 -13.12 -11.82 -9.86
CA ALA A 30 -13.31 -10.91 -8.73
C ALA A 30 -11.99 -10.21 -8.32
N LEU A 31 -11.89 -8.91 -8.60
CA LEU A 31 -10.81 -8.08 -8.11
C LEU A 31 -10.77 -8.21 -6.58
N PHE A 32 -9.58 -8.42 -6.02
CA PHE A 32 -9.35 -8.51 -4.58
C PHE A 32 -8.54 -7.27 -4.13
N PRO A 33 -9.19 -6.19 -3.66
CA PRO A 33 -8.50 -4.95 -3.34
C PRO A 33 -7.57 -5.11 -2.14
N ILE A 34 -6.41 -4.44 -2.20
CA ILE A 34 -5.44 -4.37 -1.10
C ILE A 34 -5.32 -2.91 -0.66
N VAL A 35 -5.54 -2.65 0.62
CA VAL A 35 -5.49 -1.31 1.22
C VAL A 35 -4.27 -1.21 2.12
N GLY A 36 -3.27 -0.42 1.70
CA GLY A 36 -2.09 -0.10 2.51
C GLY A 36 -2.32 1.11 3.41
N ILE A 37 -2.04 0.98 4.70
CA ILE A 37 -2.20 2.06 5.69
C ILE A 37 -0.92 2.18 6.51
N ALA A 38 -0.28 3.35 6.47
CA ALA A 38 0.96 3.60 7.17
C ALA A 38 0.77 4.60 8.32
N ALA A 39 1.40 4.35 9.46
CA ALA A 39 1.37 5.22 10.62
C ALA A 39 2.68 5.20 11.42
N SER A 40 2.84 6.18 12.31
CA SER A 40 4.00 6.38 13.19
C SER A 40 3.51 6.65 14.63
N ALA A 41 3.83 7.79 15.23
CA ALA A 41 3.28 8.18 16.53
C ALA A 41 1.73 8.18 16.51
N GLY A 42 1.11 7.55 17.51
CA GLY A 42 -0.35 7.41 17.60
C GLY A 42 -0.97 6.36 16.66
N GLY A 43 -0.17 5.67 15.82
CA GLY A 43 -0.69 4.72 14.83
C GLY A 43 -1.45 3.53 15.42
N LEU A 44 -1.05 3.05 16.60
CA LEU A 44 -1.78 1.99 17.30
C LEU A 44 -3.24 2.38 17.61
N GLU A 45 -3.46 3.61 18.07
CA GLU A 45 -4.80 4.09 18.37
C GLU A 45 -5.62 4.25 17.08
N ALA A 46 -5.02 4.83 16.04
CA ALA A 46 -5.66 4.98 14.74
C ALA A 46 -6.06 3.62 14.13
N PHE A 47 -5.17 2.64 14.12
CA PHE A 47 -5.46 1.29 13.64
C PHE A 47 -6.55 0.62 14.48
N THR A 48 -6.50 0.79 15.81
CA THR A 48 -7.54 0.25 16.70
C THR A 48 -8.90 0.84 16.39
N GLN A 49 -8.99 2.15 16.22
CA GLN A 49 -10.25 2.82 15.89
C GLN A 49 -10.77 2.38 14.52
N LEU A 50 -9.90 2.29 13.52
CA LEU A 50 -10.28 1.84 12.18
C LEU A 50 -10.80 0.39 12.21
N LEU A 51 -10.00 -0.55 12.71
CA LEU A 51 -10.33 -1.98 12.66
C LEU A 51 -11.55 -2.35 13.51
N ARG A 52 -11.86 -1.58 14.57
CA ARG A 52 -13.06 -1.76 15.39
C ARG A 52 -14.37 -1.43 14.66
N HIS A 53 -14.30 -0.57 13.64
CA HIS A 53 -15.49 -0.11 12.91
C HIS A 53 -15.59 -0.69 11.50
N LEU A 54 -14.56 -1.41 11.04
CA LEU A 54 -14.61 -2.12 9.77
C LEU A 54 -15.39 -3.44 9.90
N ALA A 55 -16.26 -3.71 8.93
CA ALA A 55 -16.90 -5.00 8.76
C ALA A 55 -15.87 -6.07 8.39
N THR A 56 -16.07 -7.33 8.80
CA THR A 56 -15.10 -8.41 8.56
C THR A 56 -15.14 -8.97 7.13
N ASP A 57 -16.20 -8.67 6.39
CA ASP A 57 -16.54 -9.20 5.07
C ASP A 57 -16.37 -8.15 3.95
N THR A 58 -15.41 -7.24 4.10
CA THR A 58 -15.15 -6.16 3.12
C THR A 58 -14.78 -6.64 1.73
N GLY A 59 -14.36 -7.91 1.58
CA GLY A 59 -13.77 -8.42 0.34
C GLY A 59 -12.38 -7.84 0.04
N MET A 60 -11.72 -7.23 1.03
CA MET A 60 -10.42 -6.56 0.87
C MET A 60 -9.39 -7.10 1.86
N ALA A 61 -8.10 -7.03 1.50
CA ALA A 61 -7.00 -7.17 2.45
C ALA A 61 -6.51 -5.79 2.93
N PHE A 62 -6.17 -5.70 4.22
CA PHE A 62 -5.58 -4.50 4.82
C PHE A 62 -4.13 -4.77 5.24
N VAL A 63 -3.21 -3.93 4.78
CA VAL A 63 -1.78 -4.01 5.12
C VAL A 63 -1.43 -2.81 6.01
N LEU A 64 -1.13 -3.09 7.28
CA LEU A 64 -0.82 -2.06 8.27
C LEU A 64 0.69 -1.93 8.44
N ILE A 65 1.23 -0.74 8.15
CA ILE A 65 2.65 -0.43 8.21
C ILE A 65 2.87 0.54 9.37
N GLN A 66 3.43 0.03 10.46
CA GLN A 66 3.76 0.84 11.62
C GLN A 66 5.27 1.10 11.65
N HIS A 67 5.67 2.38 11.69
CA HIS A 67 7.06 2.72 12.02
C HIS A 67 7.34 2.36 13.49
N LEU A 68 8.26 1.42 13.72
CA LEU A 68 8.66 0.90 15.03
C LEU A 68 10.19 0.90 15.17
N ASP A 69 10.67 0.88 16.41
CA ASP A 69 12.08 0.65 16.71
C ASP A 69 12.47 -0.78 16.27
N PRO A 70 13.50 -0.95 15.42
CA PRO A 70 13.92 -2.26 14.94
C PRO A 70 14.50 -3.17 16.03
N ASN A 71 14.95 -2.62 17.16
CA ASN A 71 15.54 -3.39 18.26
C ASN A 71 14.49 -4.00 19.21
N HIS A 72 13.23 -3.59 19.09
CA HIS A 72 12.16 -4.06 19.95
C HIS A 72 11.19 -4.96 19.18
N LYS A 73 10.89 -6.14 19.75
CA LYS A 73 9.87 -7.02 19.18
C LYS A 73 8.52 -6.31 19.23
N SER A 74 7.87 -6.18 18.08
CA SER A 74 6.52 -5.63 17.98
C SER A 74 5.48 -6.55 18.60
N LEU A 75 4.58 -5.97 19.40
CA LEU A 75 3.34 -6.61 19.88
C LEU A 75 2.11 -6.12 19.11
N LEU A 76 2.31 -5.38 18.01
CA LEU A 76 1.21 -4.72 17.28
C LEU A 76 0.13 -5.71 16.84
N SER A 77 0.53 -6.82 16.22
CA SER A 77 -0.42 -7.85 15.75
C SER A 77 -1.24 -8.45 16.89
N GLU A 78 -0.60 -8.80 18.01
CA GLU A 78 -1.28 -9.35 19.18
C GLU A 78 -2.26 -8.35 19.80
N ILE A 79 -1.90 -7.07 19.86
CA ILE A 79 -2.77 -6.02 20.37
C ILE A 79 -3.96 -5.82 19.44
N LEU A 80 -3.73 -5.72 18.13
CA LEU A 80 -4.79 -5.48 17.13
C LEU A 80 -5.73 -6.67 16.96
N ALA A 81 -5.24 -7.91 17.08
CA ALA A 81 -6.07 -9.12 17.05
C ALA A 81 -7.15 -9.13 18.16
N ARG A 82 -6.93 -8.41 19.26
CA ARG A 82 -7.92 -8.26 20.33
C ARG A 82 -8.95 -7.16 20.06
N LYS A 83 -8.79 -6.40 18.97
CA LYS A 83 -9.59 -5.20 18.62
C LYS A 83 -10.43 -5.39 17.37
N THR A 84 -10.28 -6.50 16.66
CA THR A 84 -11.09 -6.85 15.48
C THR A 84 -11.37 -8.35 15.45
N GLN A 85 -12.37 -8.74 14.67
CA GLN A 85 -12.67 -10.15 14.37
C GLN A 85 -12.04 -10.60 13.04
N MET A 86 -11.36 -9.68 12.32
CA MET A 86 -10.56 -10.06 11.16
C MET A 86 -9.40 -10.97 11.58
N PRO A 87 -9.04 -11.96 10.74
CA PRO A 87 -7.96 -12.90 11.02
C PRO A 87 -6.57 -12.27 11.03
#